data_AF-A0A0R1VM21-F1
#
_entry.id   AF-A0A0R1VM21-F1
#
_cell.length_a   1.000
_cell.length_b   1.000
_cell.length_c   1.000
_cell.angle_alpha   90.00
_cell.angle_beta   90.00
_cell.angle_gamma   90.00
#
_symmetry.space_group_name_H-M   'P 1'
#
loop_
_entity.id
_entity.type
_entity.pdbx_description
1 polymer ?
#
loop_
_entity_poly.entity_id
_entity_poly.type
_entity_poly.pdbx_seq_one_letter_code
_entity_poly.pdbx_strand_id
1 'polypeptide(L)'
;MDYKRIEWLFFIVFLLIDIYLGIEILRSPVNLSNADTTTQSVASIRSEMKSDNIDLPESISNTPDSGYYLATKNRDYLSSKVSDLTNVTARYSKTDNTLYATPKVATNLSKNKKTTLKQVNEFKNDPKNVPYGKQFKYEPDMSSADNYMFVQTSDYGEIYANVAQLTISVKDNQITNYTETYMGPASPVRELQSTISAWRAIRAMYTDRELTNNSRVARIKLGYSKLTEVRGSTILLPTWLVWVENKTTKNVTLKRVNAYTAQMLQSSTYNVER
;
A
#
# COMPACT_ATOMS: atom_id res chain seq x y z
N MET A 1 -63.78 -14.67 -3.85
CA MET A 1 -62.64 -13.75 -4.05
C MET A 1 -61.50 -14.59 -4.60
N ASP A 2 -61.09 -14.31 -5.83
CA ASP A 2 -60.33 -15.26 -6.65
C ASP A 2 -58.88 -15.40 -6.19
N TYR A 3 -58.62 -16.37 -5.32
CA TYR A 3 -57.28 -16.75 -4.87
C TYR A 3 -56.32 -17.02 -6.04
N LYS A 4 -56.83 -17.55 -7.16
CA LYS A 4 -56.03 -17.74 -8.39
C LYS A 4 -55.57 -16.42 -9.03
N ARG A 5 -56.32 -15.32 -8.86
CA ARG A 5 -55.92 -14.00 -9.39
C ARG A 5 -54.86 -13.33 -8.53
N ILE A 6 -54.90 -13.53 -7.21
CA ILE A 6 -53.87 -12.98 -6.30
C ILE A 6 -52.53 -13.71 -6.47
N GLU A 7 -52.56 -15.03 -6.70
CA GLU A 7 -51.36 -15.85 -6.92
C GLU A 7 -50.64 -15.50 -8.23
N TRP A 8 -51.41 -15.27 -9.30
CA TRP A 8 -50.86 -14.86 -10.60
C TRP A 8 -50.24 -13.46 -10.56
N LEU A 9 -50.83 -12.56 -9.78
CA LEU A 9 -50.29 -11.21 -9.56
C LEU A 9 -48.94 -11.27 -8.84
N PHE A 10 -48.82 -12.11 -7.80
CA PHE A 10 -47.56 -12.29 -7.07
C PHE A 10 -46.45 -12.84 -7.95
N PHE A 11 -46.76 -13.81 -8.82
CA PHE A 11 -45.80 -14.37 -9.76
C PHE A 11 -45.24 -13.33 -10.74
N ILE A 12 -46.11 -12.49 -11.31
CA ILE A 12 -45.68 -11.41 -12.23
C ILE A 12 -44.78 -10.40 -11.51
N VAL A 13 -45.16 -9.98 -10.30
CA VAL A 13 -44.39 -8.99 -9.54
C VAL A 13 -43.01 -9.55 -9.19
N PHE A 14 -42.92 -10.82 -8.79
CA PHE A 14 -41.65 -11.46 -8.47
C PHE A 14 -40.76 -11.58 -9.73
N LEU A 15 -41.34 -11.96 -10.86
CA LEU A 15 -40.62 -12.03 -12.14
C LEU A 15 -40.08 -10.65 -12.57
N LEU A 16 -40.85 -9.58 -12.40
CA LEU A 16 -40.40 -8.22 -12.72
C LEU A 16 -39.25 -7.77 -11.81
N ILE A 17 -39.28 -8.13 -10.53
CA ILE A 17 -38.20 -7.86 -9.58
C ILE A 17 -36.96 -8.65 -9.96
N ASP A 18 -37.08 -9.94 -10.31
CA ASP A 18 -35.94 -10.79 -10.71
C ASP A 18 -35.29 -10.28 -12.02
N ILE A 19 -36.09 -9.85 -13.00
CA ILE A 19 -35.58 -9.23 -14.23
C ILE A 19 -34.89 -7.91 -13.93
N TYR A 20 -35.49 -7.08 -13.07
CA TYR A 20 -34.90 -5.81 -12.63
C TYR A 20 -33.55 -6.04 -11.92
N LEU A 21 -33.49 -7.02 -11.00
CA LEU A 21 -32.25 -7.43 -10.33
C LEU A 21 -31.22 -7.96 -11.32
N GLY A 22 -31.65 -8.78 -12.29
CA GLY A 22 -30.78 -9.29 -13.35
C GLY A 22 -30.17 -8.15 -14.17
N ILE A 23 -30.98 -7.19 -14.60
CA ILE A 23 -30.51 -5.98 -15.30
C ILE A 23 -29.59 -5.17 -14.41
N GLU A 24 -29.86 -5.04 -13.12
CA GLU A 24 -29.04 -4.28 -12.17
C GLU A 24 -27.71 -4.99 -11.84
N ILE A 25 -27.65 -6.32 -11.88
CA ILE A 25 -26.41 -7.10 -11.77
C ILE A 25 -25.58 -7.00 -13.07
N LEU A 26 -26.25 -7.01 -14.24
CA LEU A 26 -25.60 -6.85 -15.55
C LEU A 26 -25.16 -5.39 -15.81
N ARG A 27 -25.82 -4.41 -15.19
CA ARG A 27 -25.32 -3.04 -15.09
C ARG A 27 -24.26 -3.02 -14.01
N SER A 28 -22.99 -3.12 -14.40
CA SER A 28 -21.86 -2.89 -13.49
C SER A 28 -22.17 -1.70 -12.56
N PRO A 29 -21.85 -1.77 -11.25
CA PRO A 29 -22.15 -0.70 -10.32
C PRO A 29 -21.72 0.62 -10.95
N VAL A 30 -22.68 1.54 -11.05
CA VAL A 30 -22.52 2.81 -11.75
C VAL A 30 -21.26 3.46 -11.21
N ASN A 31 -20.19 3.42 -12.00
CA ASN A 31 -18.95 4.11 -11.71
C ASN A 31 -19.30 5.60 -11.71
N LEU A 32 -19.59 6.18 -10.55
CA LEU A 32 -19.84 7.61 -10.34
C LEU A 32 -18.55 8.44 -10.53
N SER A 33 -17.75 8.08 -11.51
CA SER A 33 -16.42 8.62 -11.70
C SER A 33 -15.90 8.50 -13.12
N ASN A 34 -16.59 7.87 -14.08
CA ASN A 34 -16.20 7.98 -15.49
C ASN A 34 -16.67 9.31 -16.07
N ALA A 35 -16.11 10.43 -15.60
CA ALA A 35 -16.01 11.62 -16.42
C ALA A 35 -15.04 11.26 -17.56
N ASP A 36 -15.59 11.11 -18.75
CA ASP A 36 -14.87 10.88 -20.01
C ASP A 36 -13.64 11.79 -20.10
N THR A 37 -12.45 11.23 -19.88
CA THR A 37 -11.20 11.87 -20.26
C THR A 37 -11.06 11.79 -21.77
N THR A 38 -11.55 12.80 -22.48
CA THR A 38 -11.18 13.00 -23.89
C THR A 38 -9.66 13.16 -23.97
N THR A 39 -9.02 12.63 -25.01
CA THR A 39 -7.57 12.72 -25.25
C THR A 39 -7.04 14.16 -25.21
N GLN A 40 -7.87 15.14 -25.58
CA GLN A 40 -7.57 16.57 -25.49
C GLN A 40 -7.45 17.06 -24.03
N SER A 41 -8.29 16.56 -23.11
CA SER A 41 -8.20 16.88 -21.67
C SER A 41 -6.93 16.32 -21.01
N VAL A 42 -6.43 15.19 -21.51
CA VAL A 42 -5.19 14.56 -21.01
C VAL A 42 -3.94 15.34 -21.47
N ALA A 43 -3.92 15.75 -22.74
CA ALA A 43 -2.81 16.52 -23.30
C ALA A 43 -2.71 17.92 -22.66
N SER A 44 -3.84 18.58 -22.39
CA SER A 44 -3.87 19.88 -21.70
C SER A 44 -3.32 19.80 -20.28
N ILE A 45 -3.78 18.85 -19.46
CA ILE A 45 -3.30 18.70 -18.07
C ILE A 45 -1.79 18.37 -18.01
N ARG A 46 -1.28 17.53 -18.92
CA ARG A 46 0.16 17.26 -18.99
C ARG A 46 0.96 18.52 -19.35
N SER A 47 0.42 19.37 -20.22
CA SER A 47 1.03 20.65 -20.58
C SER A 47 1.01 21.63 -19.42
N GLU A 48 -0.08 21.70 -18.67
CA GLU A 48 -0.20 22.54 -17.47
C GLU A 48 0.80 22.12 -16.38
N MET A 49 0.87 20.82 -16.05
CA MET A 49 1.86 20.28 -15.12
C MET A 49 3.30 20.65 -15.55
N LYS A 50 3.60 20.56 -16.84
CA LYS A 50 4.92 20.94 -17.38
C LYS A 50 5.18 22.44 -17.21
N SER A 51 4.16 23.29 -17.43
CA SER A 51 4.25 24.74 -17.19
C SER A 51 4.51 25.06 -15.71
N ASP A 52 3.93 24.27 -14.80
CA ASP A 52 4.17 24.37 -13.36
C ASP A 52 5.50 23.71 -12.91
N ASN A 53 6.33 23.31 -13.87
CA ASN A 53 7.61 22.64 -13.65
C ASN A 53 7.47 21.35 -12.82
N ILE A 54 6.41 20.59 -13.06
CA ILE A 54 6.16 19.28 -12.47
C ILE A 54 6.64 18.19 -13.43
N ASP A 55 7.67 17.45 -13.03
CA ASP A 55 8.19 16.33 -13.81
C ASP A 55 7.40 15.06 -13.51
N LEU A 56 7.05 14.34 -14.57
CA LEU A 56 6.38 13.04 -14.49
C LEU A 56 7.33 11.91 -14.91
N PRO A 57 7.11 10.66 -14.46
CA PRO A 57 7.75 9.50 -15.03
C PRO A 57 7.51 9.41 -16.54
N GLU A 58 8.47 8.82 -17.27
CA GLU A 58 8.40 8.67 -18.73
C GLU A 58 7.11 7.97 -19.18
N SER A 59 6.70 6.94 -18.45
CA SER A 59 5.45 6.22 -18.66
C SER A 59 4.60 6.21 -17.38
N ILE A 60 3.31 6.50 -17.56
CA ILE A 60 2.28 6.33 -16.53
C ILE A 60 1.13 5.60 -17.21
N SER A 61 0.70 4.48 -16.64
CA SER A 61 -0.39 3.70 -17.24
C SER A 61 -1.72 4.44 -17.18
N ASN A 62 -2.45 4.39 -18.29
CA ASN A 62 -3.85 4.80 -18.37
C ASN A 62 -4.83 3.65 -18.14
N THR A 63 -4.33 2.42 -17.98
CA THR A 63 -5.18 1.25 -17.74
C THR A 63 -5.54 1.14 -16.26
N PRO A 64 -6.83 0.91 -15.93
CA PRO A 64 -7.25 0.39 -14.64
C PRO A 64 -6.50 -0.88 -14.25
N ASP A 65 -6.36 -1.11 -12.96
CA ASP A 65 -5.95 -2.40 -12.38
C ASP A 65 -7.14 -2.95 -11.56
N SER A 66 -6.86 -3.81 -10.58
CA SER A 66 -7.84 -4.38 -9.67
C SER A 66 -7.27 -4.54 -8.26
N GLY A 67 -8.16 -4.60 -7.27
CA GLY A 67 -7.78 -4.82 -5.89
C GLY A 67 -8.97 -5.21 -5.02
N TYR A 68 -8.69 -5.73 -3.83
CA TYR A 68 -9.69 -6.10 -2.84
C TYR A 68 -9.72 -5.11 -1.69
N TYR A 69 -10.84 -5.00 -0.97
CA TYR A 69 -10.73 -4.58 0.44
C TYR A 69 -10.23 -5.78 1.24
N LEU A 70 -9.19 -5.59 2.05
CA LEU A 70 -8.62 -6.64 2.88
C LEU A 70 -8.88 -6.36 4.36
N ALA A 71 -8.84 -7.41 5.18
CA ALA A 71 -8.77 -7.31 6.62
C ALA A 71 -7.61 -8.13 7.17
N THR A 72 -6.93 -7.58 8.16
CA THR A 72 -6.00 -8.32 9.04
C THR A 72 -6.59 -8.35 10.45
N LYS A 73 -6.34 -9.42 11.20
CA LYS A 73 -6.81 -9.53 12.59
C LYS A 73 -5.83 -8.82 13.51
N ASN A 74 -6.30 -7.91 14.37
CA ASN A 74 -5.45 -7.26 15.35
C ASN A 74 -5.14 -8.27 16.47
N ARG A 75 -3.96 -8.88 16.42
CA ARG A 75 -3.47 -9.89 17.38
C ARG A 75 -1.99 -9.65 17.65
N ASP A 76 -1.53 -10.19 18.76
CA ASP A 76 -0.10 -10.28 19.06
C ASP A 76 0.51 -11.44 18.27
N TYR A 77 1.29 -11.11 17.24
CA TYR A 77 2.00 -12.08 16.39
C TYR A 77 3.47 -12.26 16.79
N LEU A 78 4.04 -11.33 17.57
CA LEU A 78 5.48 -11.21 17.77
C LEU A 78 5.94 -11.63 19.17
N SER A 79 5.12 -11.45 20.21
CA SER A 79 5.57 -11.68 21.59
C SER A 79 6.08 -13.09 21.83
N SER A 80 5.39 -14.10 21.27
CA SER A 80 5.75 -15.50 21.44
C SER A 80 6.94 -15.91 20.57
N LYS A 81 7.38 -15.06 19.64
CA LYS A 81 8.51 -15.34 18.73
C LYS A 81 9.84 -14.93 19.29
N VAL A 82 9.87 -14.06 20.31
CA VAL A 82 11.11 -13.57 20.93
C VAL A 82 12.01 -14.71 21.41
N SER A 83 11.44 -15.79 21.96
CA SER A 83 12.21 -16.95 22.44
C SER A 83 12.92 -17.73 21.33
N ASP A 84 12.41 -17.66 20.10
CA ASP A 84 12.94 -18.40 18.94
C ASP A 84 14.16 -17.69 18.33
N LEU A 85 14.40 -16.42 18.70
CA LEU A 85 15.42 -15.55 18.12
C LEU A 85 16.79 -15.75 18.78
N THR A 86 17.44 -16.87 18.47
CA THR A 86 18.68 -17.26 19.14
C THR A 86 19.89 -16.40 18.80
N ASN A 87 19.91 -15.76 17.63
CA ASN A 87 21.06 -15.02 17.11
C ASN A 87 21.07 -13.53 17.50
N VAL A 88 19.98 -13.04 18.08
CA VAL A 88 19.79 -11.63 18.45
C VAL A 88 19.34 -11.53 19.90
N THR A 89 19.62 -10.39 20.54
CA THR A 89 18.99 -10.00 21.79
C THR A 89 17.74 -9.21 21.43
N ALA A 90 16.57 -9.83 21.62
CA ALA A 90 15.28 -9.26 21.22
C ALA A 90 14.41 -8.91 22.42
N ARG A 91 13.60 -7.87 22.27
CA ARG A 91 12.53 -7.48 23.20
C ARG A 91 11.29 -7.10 22.40
N TYR A 92 10.12 -7.36 22.97
CA TYR A 92 8.84 -6.95 22.38
C TYR A 92 8.15 -5.91 23.26
N SER A 93 7.71 -4.80 22.65
CA SER A 93 6.90 -3.76 23.30
C SER A 93 5.43 -3.96 22.95
N LYS A 94 4.60 -4.28 23.94
CA LYS A 94 3.14 -4.36 23.77
C LYS A 94 2.50 -3.00 23.50
N THR A 95 3.06 -1.94 24.09
CA THR A 95 2.57 -0.56 23.94
C THR A 95 2.65 -0.11 22.48
N ASP A 96 3.78 -0.41 21.84
CA ASP A 96 4.05 0.05 20.47
C ASP A 96 3.79 -1.05 19.43
N ASN A 97 3.39 -2.24 19.88
CA ASN A 97 3.29 -3.48 19.08
C ASN A 97 4.52 -3.71 18.18
N THR A 98 5.71 -3.49 18.74
CA THR A 98 6.98 -3.47 17.99
C THR A 98 8.01 -4.40 18.63
N LEU A 99 8.66 -5.22 17.82
CA LEU A 99 9.82 -6.01 18.20
C LEU A 99 11.10 -5.23 17.90
N TYR A 100 11.99 -5.18 18.87
CA TYR A 100 13.30 -4.55 18.77
C TYR A 100 14.35 -5.62 18.99
N ALA A 101 15.36 -5.68 18.13
CA ALA A 101 16.46 -6.61 18.37
C ALA A 101 17.82 -6.11 17.88
N THR A 102 18.86 -6.65 18.49
CA THR A 102 20.27 -6.37 18.20
C THR A 102 21.02 -7.68 17.98
N PRO A 103 21.81 -7.85 16.90
CA PRO A 103 22.64 -9.03 16.70
C PRO A 103 23.56 -9.29 17.89
N LYS A 104 23.65 -10.55 18.36
CA LYS A 104 24.58 -10.95 19.43
C LYS A 104 26.03 -10.98 18.95
N VAL A 105 26.22 -11.21 17.65
CA VAL A 105 27.52 -11.25 16.98
C VAL A 105 27.50 -10.22 15.87
N ALA A 106 28.62 -9.49 15.71
CA ALA A 106 28.78 -8.50 14.66
C ALA A 106 28.53 -9.13 13.28
N THR A 107 27.48 -8.67 12.60
CA THR A 107 27.13 -9.13 11.25
C THR A 107 27.74 -8.17 10.24
N ASN A 108 28.98 -8.46 9.85
CA ASN A 108 29.72 -7.66 8.85
C ASN A 108 29.12 -7.83 7.45
N LEU A 109 28.88 -6.70 6.80
CA LEU A 109 28.36 -6.60 5.45
C LEU A 109 29.46 -6.20 4.49
N SER A 110 29.28 -6.58 3.23
CA SER A 110 30.13 -6.13 2.13
C SER A 110 29.98 -4.62 1.92
N LYS A 111 31.03 -3.99 1.38
CA LYS A 111 30.98 -2.60 0.88
C LYS A 111 30.29 -2.51 -0.49
N ASN A 112 30.11 -3.63 -1.19
CA ASN A 112 29.42 -3.65 -2.48
C ASN A 112 27.89 -3.67 -2.26
N LYS A 113 27.19 -2.61 -2.70
CA LYS A 113 25.74 -2.43 -2.48
C LYS A 113 24.87 -3.66 -2.83
N LYS A 114 25.15 -4.35 -3.94
CA LYS A 114 24.36 -5.52 -4.36
C LYS A 114 24.57 -6.69 -3.40
N THR A 115 25.82 -6.92 -3.01
CA THR A 115 26.18 -7.95 -2.03
C THR A 115 25.64 -7.61 -0.64
N THR A 116 25.73 -6.34 -0.22
CA THR A 116 25.14 -5.85 1.04
C THR A 116 23.66 -6.16 1.11
N LEU A 117 22.88 -5.81 0.09
CA LEU A 117 21.44 -6.08 0.07
C LEU A 117 21.13 -7.58 0.12
N LYS A 118 21.94 -8.41 -0.54
CA LYS A 118 21.80 -9.88 -0.45
C LYS A 118 22.00 -10.37 0.98
N GLN A 119 23.05 -9.92 1.65
CA GLN A 119 23.35 -10.29 3.04
C GLN A 119 22.30 -9.79 4.02
N VAL A 120 21.77 -8.57 3.83
CA VAL A 120 20.64 -8.07 4.63
C VAL A 120 19.40 -8.94 4.42
N ASN A 121 19.12 -9.38 3.19
CA ASN A 121 18.02 -10.31 2.92
C ASN A 121 18.25 -11.69 3.55
N GLU A 122 19.48 -12.21 3.54
CA GLU A 122 19.84 -13.46 4.21
C GLU A 122 19.63 -13.36 5.73
N PHE A 123 20.09 -12.27 6.34
CA PHE A 123 19.85 -11.97 7.76
C PHE A 123 18.35 -11.93 8.07
N LYS A 124 17.58 -11.17 7.28
CA LYS A 124 16.12 -11.05 7.41
C LYS A 124 15.40 -12.39 7.26
N ASN A 125 15.81 -13.23 6.31
CA ASN A 125 15.08 -14.45 5.98
C ASN A 125 15.41 -15.64 6.91
N ASP A 126 16.40 -15.49 7.80
CA ASP A 126 16.71 -16.47 8.84
C ASP A 126 15.75 -16.30 10.03
N PRO A 127 14.90 -17.30 10.34
CA PRO A 127 13.94 -17.23 11.43
C PRO A 127 14.59 -17.13 12.82
N LYS A 128 15.89 -17.42 12.96
CA LYS A 128 16.64 -17.21 14.22
C LYS A 128 17.04 -15.75 14.43
N ASN A 129 16.98 -14.93 13.38
CA ASN A 129 17.28 -13.50 13.42
C ASN A 129 16.02 -12.67 13.45
N VAL A 130 15.10 -12.88 12.50
CA VAL A 130 13.91 -12.06 12.30
C VAL A 130 12.70 -12.99 12.10
N PRO A 131 11.68 -12.91 12.97
CA PRO A 131 10.45 -13.67 12.75
C PRO A 131 9.75 -13.17 11.49
N TYR A 132 9.04 -14.04 10.79
CA TYR A 132 8.28 -13.67 9.57
C TYR A 132 9.07 -12.95 8.47
N GLY A 133 10.41 -12.89 8.52
CA GLY A 133 11.18 -12.00 7.65
C GLY A 133 11.00 -12.27 6.15
N LYS A 134 10.64 -13.50 5.76
CA LYS A 134 10.28 -13.85 4.37
C LYS A 134 9.03 -13.13 3.84
N GLN A 135 8.16 -12.64 4.72
CA GLN A 135 6.94 -11.91 4.40
C GLN A 135 7.18 -10.40 4.29
N PHE A 136 8.43 -9.98 4.18
CA PHE A 136 8.80 -8.58 3.99
C PHE A 136 9.60 -8.42 2.70
N LYS A 137 9.28 -7.39 1.92
CA LYS A 137 9.98 -7.06 0.66
C LYS A 137 10.71 -5.73 0.80
N TYR A 138 11.93 -5.70 0.28
CA TYR A 138 12.78 -4.51 0.32
C TYR A 138 12.15 -3.36 -0.45
N GLU A 139 12.06 -2.19 0.18
CA GLU A 139 11.51 -0.98 -0.41
C GLU A 139 12.60 0.10 -0.57
N PRO A 140 13.18 0.24 -1.77
CA PRO A 140 14.27 1.19 -2.00
C PRO A 140 13.84 2.66 -1.84
N ASP A 141 12.59 3.02 -2.15
CA ASP A 141 12.15 4.42 -2.06
C ASP A 141 11.87 4.87 -0.62
N MET A 142 11.88 3.94 0.34
CA MET A 142 11.81 4.23 1.77
C MET A 142 13.15 3.97 2.48
N SER A 143 14.14 3.40 1.79
CA SER A 143 15.44 3.06 2.36
C SER A 143 16.46 4.20 2.20
N SER A 144 17.43 4.24 3.10
CA SER A 144 18.60 5.13 3.04
C SER A 144 19.89 4.31 3.11
N ALA A 145 21.06 4.98 3.13
CA ALA A 145 22.35 4.30 3.23
C ALA A 145 22.49 3.46 4.52
N ASP A 146 21.92 3.97 5.61
CA ASP A 146 22.05 3.39 6.95
C ASP A 146 20.78 2.63 7.39
N ASN A 147 19.68 2.72 6.64
CA ASN A 147 18.42 2.07 7.00
C ASN A 147 17.81 1.35 5.80
N TYR A 148 17.77 0.02 5.89
CA TYR A 148 17.09 -0.84 4.92
C TYR A 148 15.65 -1.05 5.37
N MET A 149 14.71 -0.44 4.65
CA MET A 149 13.29 -0.56 4.92
C MET A 149 12.67 -1.69 4.08
N PHE A 150 11.79 -2.43 4.73
CA PHE A 150 11.00 -3.48 4.13
C PHE A 150 9.53 -3.32 4.50
N VAL A 151 8.65 -3.60 3.55
CA VAL A 151 7.20 -3.57 3.73
C VAL A 151 6.65 -4.99 3.75
N GLN A 152 5.65 -5.24 4.59
CA GLN A 152 5.00 -6.54 4.65
C GLN A 152 4.32 -6.86 3.31
N THR A 153 4.41 -8.10 2.88
CA THR A 153 3.73 -8.64 1.71
C THR A 153 2.59 -9.56 2.11
N SER A 154 1.54 -9.58 1.29
CA SER A 154 0.46 -10.54 1.32
C SER A 154 0.29 -11.19 -0.05
N ASP A 155 -0.57 -12.20 -0.15
CA ASP A 155 -0.96 -12.81 -1.42
C ASP A 155 -1.62 -11.82 -2.39
N TYR A 156 -2.07 -10.66 -1.88
CA TYR A 156 -2.76 -9.62 -2.65
C TYR A 156 -1.88 -8.44 -3.01
N GLY A 157 -0.65 -8.35 -2.46
CA GLY A 157 0.28 -7.25 -2.69
C GLY A 157 0.98 -6.76 -1.43
N GLU A 158 1.74 -5.67 -1.59
CA GLU A 158 2.55 -5.03 -0.56
C GLU A 158 1.71 -4.08 0.32
N ILE A 159 1.96 -4.08 1.63
CA ILE A 159 1.21 -3.30 2.63
C ILE A 159 2.07 -2.15 3.15
N TYR A 160 1.60 -0.93 2.93
CA TYR A 160 2.23 0.35 3.29
C TYR A 160 1.54 0.97 4.51
N ALA A 161 1.72 0.32 5.65
CA ALA A 161 1.29 0.81 6.95
C ALA A 161 2.48 0.84 7.92
N ASN A 162 2.48 1.78 8.86
CA ASN A 162 3.51 1.88 9.90
C ASN A 162 3.55 0.65 10.83
N VAL A 163 2.48 -0.14 10.87
CA VAL A 163 2.35 -1.39 11.63
C VAL A 163 2.67 -2.65 10.80
N ALA A 164 3.26 -2.49 9.61
CA ALA A 164 3.57 -3.55 8.65
C ALA A 164 4.97 -3.39 8.06
N GLN A 165 5.96 -3.05 8.90
CA GLN A 165 7.29 -2.64 8.48
C GLN A 165 8.40 -3.34 9.26
N LEU A 166 9.49 -3.60 8.55
CA LEU A 166 10.78 -4.01 9.12
C LEU A 166 11.83 -3.00 8.67
N THR A 167 12.55 -2.43 9.63
CA THR A 167 13.69 -1.53 9.37
C THR A 167 14.94 -2.14 9.97
N ILE A 168 15.94 -2.40 9.14
CA ILE A 168 17.25 -2.90 9.55
C ILE A 168 18.26 -1.75 9.46
N SER A 169 18.82 -1.36 10.60
CA SER A 169 19.79 -0.28 10.68
C SER A 169 21.22 -0.82 10.56
N VAL A 170 21.97 -0.22 9.65
CA VAL A 170 23.35 -0.54 9.31
C VAL A 170 24.23 0.66 9.63
N LYS A 171 25.37 0.41 10.28
CA LYS A 171 26.41 1.42 10.51
C LYS A 171 27.77 0.77 10.35
N ASP A 172 28.72 1.47 9.72
CA ASP A 172 30.08 0.96 9.49
C ASP A 172 30.11 -0.42 8.79
N ASN A 173 29.16 -0.65 7.88
CA ASN A 173 28.90 -1.93 7.22
C ASN A 173 28.58 -3.08 8.20
N GLN A 174 27.92 -2.80 9.32
CA GLN A 174 27.44 -3.80 10.26
C GLN A 174 25.96 -3.59 10.57
N ILE A 175 25.21 -4.67 10.67
CA ILE A 175 23.84 -4.60 11.21
C ILE A 175 23.93 -4.29 12.70
N THR A 176 23.37 -3.16 13.11
CA THR A 176 23.41 -2.68 14.51
C THR A 176 22.16 -3.05 15.27
N ASN A 177 20.99 -2.92 14.64
CA ASN A 177 19.70 -3.24 15.22
C ASN A 177 18.65 -3.36 14.11
N TYR A 178 17.47 -3.86 14.49
CA TYR A 178 16.29 -3.74 13.67
C TYR A 178 15.04 -3.54 14.52
N THR A 179 14.02 -2.98 13.89
CA THR A 179 12.66 -2.87 14.44
C THR A 179 11.67 -3.53 13.49
N GLU A 180 10.73 -4.30 14.03
CA GLU A 180 9.71 -5.00 13.26
C GLU A 180 8.32 -4.79 13.83
N THR A 181 7.38 -4.52 12.94
CA THR A 181 5.93 -4.53 13.16
C THR A 181 5.30 -5.45 12.12
N TYR A 182 4.34 -6.28 12.56
CA TYR A 182 3.74 -7.30 11.70
C TYR A 182 2.24 -7.39 11.97
N MET A 183 1.43 -7.26 10.91
CA MET A 183 -0.03 -7.23 10.99
C MET A 183 -0.68 -8.62 10.89
N GLY A 184 0.11 -9.66 10.58
CA GLY A 184 -0.44 -10.98 10.26
C GLY A 184 -0.95 -11.08 8.82
N PRO A 185 -1.59 -12.21 8.49
CA PRO A 185 -2.15 -12.44 7.16
C PRO A 185 -3.32 -11.49 6.87
N ALA A 186 -3.43 -11.09 5.60
CA ALA A 186 -4.54 -10.31 5.08
C ALA A 186 -5.50 -11.22 4.29
N SER A 187 -6.81 -10.97 4.40
CA SER A 187 -7.84 -11.72 3.68
C SER A 187 -8.87 -10.77 3.07
N PRO A 188 -9.43 -11.09 1.90
CA PRO A 188 -10.40 -10.25 1.23
C PRO A 188 -11.72 -10.27 2.00
N VAL A 189 -12.31 -9.09 2.16
CA VAL A 189 -13.62 -8.90 2.84
C VAL A 189 -14.70 -8.37 1.90
N ARG A 190 -14.34 -8.12 0.64
CA ARG A 190 -15.23 -7.76 -0.46
C ARG A 190 -14.73 -8.42 -1.74
N GLU A 191 -15.57 -8.38 -2.77
CA GLU A 191 -15.21 -8.84 -4.11
C GLU A 191 -14.09 -8.01 -4.73
N LEU A 192 -13.44 -8.58 -5.74
CA LEU A 192 -12.44 -7.88 -6.53
C LEU A 192 -13.09 -6.72 -7.27
N GLN A 193 -12.48 -5.54 -7.18
CA GLN A 193 -12.99 -4.34 -7.84
C GLN A 193 -11.92 -3.70 -8.70
N SER A 194 -12.33 -3.10 -9.83
CA SER A 194 -11.43 -2.34 -10.68
C SER A 194 -10.97 -1.06 -9.97
N THR A 195 -9.70 -0.71 -10.15
CA THR A 195 -9.12 0.54 -9.63
C THR A 195 -9.09 1.62 -10.71
N ILE A 196 -8.92 2.88 -10.30
CA ILE A 196 -8.52 3.94 -11.20
C ILE A 196 -7.12 3.64 -11.78
N SER A 197 -6.82 4.17 -12.96
CA SER A 197 -5.46 4.09 -13.50
C SER A 197 -4.46 4.96 -12.73
N ALA A 198 -3.18 4.64 -12.86
CA ALA A 198 -2.09 5.46 -12.30
C ALA A 198 -2.16 6.91 -12.80
N TRP A 199 -2.47 7.12 -14.09
CA TRP A 199 -2.64 8.47 -14.65
C TRP A 199 -3.78 9.23 -14.00
N ARG A 200 -4.91 8.56 -13.78
CA ARG A 200 -6.06 9.16 -13.12
C ARG A 200 -5.74 9.60 -11.68
N ALA A 201 -4.93 8.82 -10.95
CA ALA A 201 -4.47 9.20 -9.62
C ALA A 201 -3.59 10.47 -9.66
N ILE A 202 -2.61 10.54 -10.58
CA ILE A 202 -1.75 11.73 -10.74
C ILE A 202 -2.57 12.97 -11.13
N ARG A 203 -3.53 12.81 -12.05
CA ARG A 203 -4.44 13.89 -12.45
C ARG A 203 -5.26 14.39 -11.26
N ALA A 204 -5.81 13.50 -10.43
CA ALA A 204 -6.55 13.88 -9.24
C ALA A 204 -5.66 14.67 -8.27
N MET A 205 -4.44 14.18 -7.99
CA MET A 205 -3.50 14.89 -7.12
C MET A 205 -3.17 16.31 -7.62
N TYR A 206 -3.01 16.50 -8.93
CA TYR A 206 -2.77 17.84 -9.48
C TYR A 206 -3.99 18.74 -9.37
N THR A 207 -5.18 18.22 -9.70
CA THR A 207 -6.44 18.96 -9.61
C THR A 207 -6.74 19.38 -8.16
N ASP A 208 -6.41 18.51 -7.21
CA ASP A 208 -6.59 18.73 -5.77
C ASP A 208 -5.44 19.54 -5.14
N ARG A 209 -4.49 20.05 -5.95
CA ARG A 209 -3.31 20.84 -5.51
C ARG A 209 -2.36 20.11 -4.55
N GLU A 210 -2.32 18.79 -4.61
CA GLU A 210 -1.40 17.94 -3.84
C GLU A 210 -0.03 17.78 -4.49
N LEU A 211 0.05 18.05 -5.81
CA LEU A 211 1.31 18.19 -6.52
C LEU A 211 1.67 19.68 -6.57
N THR A 212 2.58 20.09 -5.70
CA THR A 212 3.09 21.47 -5.70
C THR A 212 3.92 21.73 -6.94
N ASN A 213 3.93 22.98 -7.41
CA ASN A 213 4.81 23.45 -8.47
C ASN A 213 6.28 23.13 -8.13
N ASN A 214 7.12 23.02 -9.16
CA ASN A 214 8.54 22.69 -9.01
C ASN A 214 8.77 21.38 -8.23
N SER A 215 8.01 20.34 -8.58
CA SER A 215 8.14 19.00 -8.01
C SER A 215 8.42 17.96 -9.10
N ARG A 216 8.74 16.74 -8.67
CA ARG A 216 8.89 15.58 -9.54
C ARG A 216 8.17 14.40 -8.92
N VAL A 217 7.29 13.79 -9.69
CA VAL A 217 6.75 12.46 -9.36
C VAL A 217 7.85 11.45 -9.65
N ALA A 218 8.54 10.98 -8.61
CA ALA A 218 9.64 10.05 -8.71
C ALA A 218 9.15 8.63 -9.01
N ARG A 219 8.04 8.23 -8.39
CA ARG A 219 7.45 6.91 -8.58
C ARG A 219 5.96 6.90 -8.27
N ILE A 220 5.22 6.06 -9.00
CA ILE A 220 3.84 5.70 -8.69
C ILE A 220 3.72 4.18 -8.74
N LYS A 221 3.07 3.58 -7.74
CA LYS A 221 2.77 2.14 -7.72
C LYS A 221 1.52 1.83 -6.91
N LEU A 222 0.90 0.70 -7.21
CA LEU A 222 -0.25 0.19 -6.46
C LEU A 222 0.24 -0.63 -5.26
N GLY A 223 -0.36 -0.40 -4.08
CA GLY A 223 -0.15 -1.18 -2.87
C GLY A 223 -1.35 -1.04 -1.94
N TYR A 224 -1.22 -1.47 -0.69
CA TYR A 224 -2.31 -1.40 0.30
C TYR A 224 -1.98 -0.41 1.40
N SER A 225 -2.95 0.42 1.79
CA SER A 225 -2.85 1.27 2.98
C SER A 225 -3.91 0.91 4.00
N LYS A 226 -3.67 1.25 5.26
CA LYS A 226 -4.69 1.18 6.31
C LYS A 226 -5.82 2.16 6.01
N LEU A 227 -7.05 1.67 5.96
CA LEU A 227 -8.27 2.47 5.84
C LEU A 227 -8.81 2.82 7.22
N THR A 228 -9.10 1.80 8.03
CA THR A 228 -9.77 1.95 9.33
C THR A 228 -9.58 0.68 10.17
N GLU A 229 -10.02 0.72 11.43
CA GLU A 229 -10.12 -0.46 12.29
C GLU A 229 -11.57 -0.68 12.71
N VAL A 230 -12.05 -1.91 12.58
CA VAL A 230 -13.42 -2.28 12.93
C VAL A 230 -13.42 -3.64 13.61
N ARG A 231 -14.05 -3.73 14.79
CA ARG A 231 -14.25 -4.99 15.54
C ARG A 231 -12.96 -5.83 15.69
N GLY A 232 -11.86 -5.18 16.04
CA GLY A 232 -10.56 -5.86 16.24
C GLY A 232 -9.88 -6.34 14.96
N SER A 233 -10.28 -5.82 13.80
CA SER A 233 -9.59 -6.04 12.52
C SER A 233 -9.15 -4.70 11.93
N THR A 234 -8.00 -4.67 11.28
CA THR A 234 -7.58 -3.53 10.46
C THR A 234 -8.01 -3.76 9.02
N ILE A 235 -8.75 -2.81 8.46
CA ILE A 235 -9.20 -2.82 7.07
C ILE A 235 -8.15 -2.11 6.22
N LEU A 236 -7.76 -2.74 5.12
CA LEU A 236 -6.84 -2.21 4.12
C LEU A 236 -7.58 -1.97 2.80
N LEU A 237 -7.15 -0.95 2.07
CA LEU A 237 -7.66 -0.63 0.73
C LEU A 237 -6.49 -0.51 -0.28
N PRO A 238 -6.72 -0.83 -1.56
CA PRO A 238 -5.74 -0.54 -2.60
C PRO A 238 -5.55 0.97 -2.73
N THR A 239 -4.30 1.36 -2.91
CA THR A 239 -3.84 2.75 -2.85
C THR A 239 -2.77 2.98 -3.91
N TRP A 240 -2.90 4.04 -4.69
CA TRP A 240 -1.80 4.56 -5.49
C TRP A 240 -0.84 5.33 -4.59
N LEU A 241 0.36 4.79 -4.45
CA LEU A 241 1.45 5.32 -3.66
C LEU A 241 2.33 6.15 -4.58
N VAL A 242 2.45 7.46 -4.28
CA VAL A 242 3.11 8.43 -5.15
C VAL A 242 4.23 9.12 -4.38
N TRP A 243 5.47 8.85 -4.76
CA TRP A 243 6.64 9.54 -4.22
C TRP A 243 6.85 10.84 -4.97
N VAL A 244 6.74 11.97 -4.26
CA VAL A 244 6.88 13.31 -4.80
C VAL A 244 8.12 13.95 -4.20
N GLU A 245 9.09 14.25 -5.06
CA GLU A 245 10.30 15.00 -4.73
C GLU A 245 10.06 16.49 -4.95
N ASN A 246 10.33 17.31 -3.95
CA ASN A 246 10.42 18.75 -4.13
C ASN A 246 11.78 19.11 -4.75
N LYS A 247 11.81 19.75 -5.93
CA LYS A 247 13.05 19.99 -6.67
C LYS A 247 14.01 20.95 -5.95
N THR A 248 13.50 21.84 -5.10
CA THR A 248 14.30 22.80 -4.32
C THR A 248 14.95 22.14 -3.11
N THR A 249 14.13 21.56 -2.24
CA THR A 249 14.58 20.99 -0.95
C THR A 249 15.15 19.58 -1.09
N LYS A 250 14.88 18.90 -2.22
CA LYS A 250 15.17 17.47 -2.45
C LYS A 250 14.45 16.51 -1.50
N ASN A 251 13.54 17.01 -0.68
CA ASN A 251 12.71 16.19 0.18
C ASN A 251 11.75 15.34 -0.65
N VAL A 252 11.69 14.05 -0.34
CA VAL A 252 10.75 13.11 -0.94
C VAL A 252 9.65 12.81 0.06
N THR A 253 8.40 12.95 -0.38
CA THR A 253 7.22 12.65 0.41
C THR A 253 6.39 11.56 -0.25
N LEU A 254 5.86 10.62 0.54
CA LEU A 254 4.89 9.65 0.05
C LEU A 254 3.47 10.21 0.18
N LYS A 255 2.82 10.43 -0.96
CA LYS A 255 1.41 10.76 -1.08
C LYS A 255 0.60 9.50 -1.40
N ARG A 256 -0.66 9.48 -0.98
CA ARG A 256 -1.54 8.31 -1.09
C ARG A 256 -2.88 8.69 -1.67
N VAL A 257 -3.29 7.99 -2.72
CA VAL A 257 -4.57 8.19 -3.38
C VAL A 257 -5.38 6.89 -3.30
N ASN A 258 -6.61 6.98 -2.83
CA ASN A 258 -7.56 5.88 -2.82
C ASN A 258 -7.72 5.34 -4.25
N ALA A 259 -7.38 4.07 -4.47
CA ALA A 259 -7.37 3.51 -5.81
C ALA A 259 -8.77 3.25 -6.38
N TYR A 260 -9.84 3.40 -5.60
CA TYR A 260 -11.21 3.31 -6.10
C TYR A 260 -11.83 4.68 -6.36
N THR A 261 -11.57 5.67 -5.50
CA THR A 261 -12.30 6.95 -5.54
C THR A 261 -11.47 8.14 -6.06
N ALA A 262 -10.16 7.95 -6.26
CA ALA A 262 -9.20 9.02 -6.55
C ALA A 262 -9.05 10.09 -5.44
N GLN A 263 -9.63 9.86 -4.27
CA GLN A 263 -9.51 10.78 -3.13
C GLN A 263 -8.16 10.62 -2.43
N MET A 264 -7.62 11.73 -1.94
CA MET A 264 -6.42 11.74 -1.14
C MET A 264 -6.66 11.09 0.23
N LEU A 265 -5.75 10.21 0.64
CA LEU A 265 -5.77 9.61 1.97
C LEU A 265 -4.93 10.46 2.93
N GLN A 266 -5.56 11.01 3.96
CA GLN A 266 -4.83 11.63 5.06
C GLN A 266 -3.98 10.57 5.74
N SER A 267 -2.67 10.77 5.76
CA SER A 267 -1.75 9.80 6.36
C SER A 267 -0.47 10.49 6.83
N SER A 268 0.12 9.93 7.88
CA SER A 268 1.42 10.33 8.42
C SER A 268 2.47 10.35 7.30
N THR A 269 3.15 11.48 7.18
CA THR A 269 4.21 11.72 6.18
C THR A 269 5.37 10.76 6.46
N TYR A 270 5.75 9.94 5.47
CA TYR A 270 7.10 9.36 5.48
C TYR A 270 8.02 10.43 4.92
N ASN A 271 8.82 11.03 5.79
CA ASN A 271 9.96 11.84 5.38
C ASN A 271 11.11 10.87 5.15
N VAL A 272 11.56 10.76 3.90
CA VAL A 272 12.76 9.99 3.58
C VAL A 272 13.92 10.99 3.59
N GLU A 273 14.71 11.00 4.66
CA GLU A 273 16.02 11.66 4.65
C GLU A 273 16.96 10.77 3.82
N ARG A 274 17.37 11.27 2.65
CA ARG A 274 18.33 10.59 1.77
C ARG A 274 19.75 11.03 2.06
#